data_AF-A0A2N5KJ81-F1
#
_entry.id   AF-A0A2N5KJ81-F1
#
_cell.length_a   1.000
_cell.length_b   1.000
_cell.length_c   1.000
_cell.angle_alpha   90.00
_cell.angle_beta   90.00
_cell.angle_gamma   90.00
#
_symmetry.space_group_name_H-M   'P 1'
#
loop_
_entity.id
_entity.type
_entity.pdbx_description
1 polymer ?
#
loop_
_entity_poly.entity_id
_entity_poly.type
_entity_poly.pdbx_seq_one_letter_code
_entity_poly.pdbx_strand_id
1 'polypeptide(L)'
;MDPNFALMQAMFIALAGWIATCYRIVHSQIKPETRRLLVVPLWFLWMALALGGPIFQGVVSAQDALSTGVSFSLGMLLVLFMRRANTRKSR
;
A
#
# COMPACT_ATOMS: atom_id res chain seq x y z
N MET A 1 8.64 17.59 -17.45
CA MET A 1 8.78 17.06 -16.08
C MET A 1 9.12 15.59 -16.21
N ASP A 2 10.18 15.13 -15.54
CA ASP A 2 10.59 13.73 -15.63
C ASP A 2 9.48 12.82 -15.11
N PRO A 3 9.03 11.83 -15.90
CA PRO A 3 7.95 10.93 -15.52
C PRO A 3 8.27 10.14 -14.24
N ASN A 4 9.57 9.90 -14.01
CA ASN A 4 10.08 9.28 -12.81
C ASN A 4 9.83 10.13 -11.54
N PHE A 5 9.92 11.45 -11.64
CA PHE A 5 9.73 12.35 -10.50
C PHE A 5 8.26 12.41 -10.07
N ALA A 6 7.34 12.44 -11.04
CA ALA A 6 5.90 12.40 -10.79
C ALA A 6 5.47 11.07 -10.15
N LEU A 7 6.01 9.94 -10.63
CA LEU A 7 5.77 8.63 -10.05
C LEU A 7 6.31 8.54 -8.62
N MET A 8 7.51 9.07 -8.38
CA MET A 8 8.13 9.07 -7.06
C MET A 8 7.31 9.90 -6.06
N GLN A 9 6.87 11.11 -6.44
CA GLN A 9 5.98 11.93 -5.59
C GLN A 9 4.66 11.23 -5.29
N ALA A 10 4.02 10.63 -6.29
CA ALA A 10 2.79 9.87 -6.11
C ALA A 10 2.99 8.69 -5.14
N MET A 11 4.09 7.94 -5.28
CA MET A 11 4.44 6.86 -4.36
C MET A 11 4.66 7.36 -2.93
N PHE A 12 5.36 8.49 -2.75
CA PHE A 12 5.55 9.08 -1.42
C PHE A 12 4.24 9.53 -0.78
N ILE A 13 3.33 10.14 -1.55
CA ILE A 13 2.01 10.56 -1.07
C ILE A 13 1.17 9.33 -0.70
N ALA A 14 1.17 8.29 -1.56
CA ALA A 14 0.47 7.04 -1.31
C ALA A 14 0.96 6.38 0.00
N LEU A 15 2.28 6.27 0.17
CA LEU A 15 2.91 5.68 1.34
C LEU A 15 2.65 6.51 2.60
N ALA A 16 2.82 7.83 2.54
CA ALA A 16 2.59 8.71 3.68
C ALA A 16 1.12 8.67 4.13
N GLY A 17 0.17 8.76 3.18
CA GLY A 17 -1.26 8.67 3.46
C GLY A 17 -1.66 7.31 4.00
N TRP A 18 -1.13 6.23 3.43
CA TRP A 18 -1.38 4.88 3.91
C TRP A 18 -0.80 4.63 5.31
N ILE A 19 0.42 5.08 5.59
CA ILE A 19 1.07 4.95 6.90
C ILE A 19 0.34 5.77 7.95
N ALA A 20 -0.03 7.02 7.64
CA ALA A 20 -0.81 7.87 8.54
C ALA A 20 -2.15 7.22 8.92
N THR A 21 -2.82 6.61 7.93
CA THR A 21 -4.09 5.91 8.17
C THR A 21 -3.86 4.61 8.95
N CYS A 22 -2.80 3.85 8.63
CA CYS A 22 -2.41 2.66 9.40
C CYS A 22 -2.12 3.01 10.85
N TYR A 23 -1.39 4.10 11.11
CA TYR A 23 -1.05 4.60 12.45
C TYR A 23 -2.32 4.97 13.21
N ARG A 24 -3.24 5.70 12.57
CA ARG A 24 -4.54 6.03 13.14
C ARG A 24 -5.35 4.78 13.49
N ILE A 25 -5.32 3.75 12.62
CA ILE A 25 -5.96 2.45 12.89
C ILE A 25 -5.20 1.67 14.00
N VAL A 26 -3.87 1.82 14.19
CA VAL A 26 -3.15 1.25 15.37
C VAL A 26 -3.71 1.85 16.64
N HIS A 27 -3.87 3.17 16.62
CA HIS A 27 -4.28 3.92 17.79
C HIS A 27 -5.77 3.78 18.11
N SER A 28 -6.53 3.17 17.20
CA SER A 28 -7.94 2.84 17.38
C SER A 28 -8.06 1.51 18.14
N GLN A 29 -8.99 1.42 19.09
CA GLN A 29 -9.33 0.21 19.87
C GLN A 29 -10.01 -0.90 19.03
N ILE A 30 -9.58 -1.08 17.78
CA ILE A 30 -10.17 -2.03 16.82
C ILE A 30 -9.45 -3.37 16.95
N LYS A 31 -10.22 -4.46 16.96
CA LYS A 31 -9.70 -5.83 17.03
C LYS A 31 -8.59 -6.07 15.98
N PRO A 32 -7.49 -6.76 16.34
CA PRO A 32 -6.32 -6.93 15.48
C PRO A 32 -6.63 -7.67 14.16
N GLU A 33 -7.67 -8.49 14.13
CA GLU A 33 -8.13 -9.20 12.93
C GLU A 33 -8.82 -8.25 11.93
N THR A 34 -9.71 -7.39 12.41
CA THR A 34 -10.40 -6.36 11.60
C THR A 34 -9.41 -5.31 11.09
N ARG A 35 -8.42 -4.98 11.92
CA ARG A 35 -7.32 -4.07 11.57
C ARG A 35 -6.55 -4.55 10.35
N ARG A 36 -6.25 -5.84 10.27
CA ARG A 36 -5.55 -6.44 9.13
C ARG A 36 -6.41 -6.47 7.86
N LEU A 37 -7.70 -6.74 8.02
CA LEU A 37 -8.68 -6.72 6.92
C LEU A 37 -8.92 -5.32 6.35
N LEU A 38 -8.74 -4.26 7.14
CA LEU A 38 -8.89 -2.87 6.68
C LEU A 38 -7.63 -2.35 5.99
N VAL A 39 -6.43 -2.76 6.44
CA VAL A 39 -5.16 -2.23 5.93
C VAL A 39 -4.91 -2.59 4.46
N VAL A 40 -5.32 -3.79 4.03
CA VAL A 40 -5.12 -4.28 2.66
C VAL A 40 -5.96 -3.50 1.62
N PRO A 41 -7.31 -3.41 1.73
CA PRO A 41 -8.11 -2.63 0.78
C PRO A 41 -7.79 -1.13 0.84
N LEU A 42 -7.40 -0.63 2.01
CA LEU A 42 -6.98 0.77 2.19
C LEU A 42 -5.68 1.09 1.45
N TRP A 43 -4.76 0.13 1.31
CA TRP A 43 -3.58 0.29 0.45
C TRP A 43 -4.00 0.52 -1.00
N PHE A 44 -4.89 -0.32 -1.54
CA PHE A 44 -5.39 -0.15 -2.91
C PHE A 44 -6.09 1.19 -3.12
N LEU A 45 -6.82 1.67 -2.12
CA LEU A 45 -7.50 2.96 -2.18
C LEU A 45 -6.51 4.13 -2.30
N TRP A 46 -5.46 4.13 -1.46
CA TRP A 46 -4.39 5.14 -1.53
C TRP A 46 -3.57 5.03 -2.82
N MET A 47 -3.33 3.81 -3.28
CA MET A 47 -2.64 3.56 -4.55
C MET A 47 -3.43 4.14 -5.73
N ALA A 48 -4.73 3.87 -5.81
CA ALA A 48 -5.61 4.39 -6.85
C ALA A 48 -5.71 5.92 -6.80
N LEU A 49 -5.76 6.50 -5.61
CA LEU A 49 -5.84 7.95 -5.42
C LEU A 49 -4.54 8.66 -5.82
N ALA A 50 -3.40 8.11 -5.41
CA ALA A 50 -2.09 8.69 -5.70
C ALA A 50 -1.66 8.48 -7.17
N LEU A 51 -1.96 7.31 -7.76
CA LEU A 51 -1.64 7.02 -9.16
C LEU A 51 -2.69 7.57 -10.12
N GLY A 52 -3.90 7.88 -9.65
CA GLY A 52 -4.95 8.48 -10.46
C GLY A 52 -4.48 9.78 -11.11
N GLY A 53 -3.85 10.69 -10.36
CA GLY A 53 -3.33 11.95 -10.90
C GLY A 53 -2.31 11.78 -12.04
N PRO A 54 -1.19 11.08 -11.81
CA PRO A 54 -0.15 10.86 -12.83
C PRO A 54 -0.60 10.04 -14.05
N ILE A 55 -1.49 9.07 -13.85
CA ILE A 55 -2.05 8.25 -14.95
C ILE A 55 -2.98 9.11 -15.81
N PHE A 56 -3.86 9.92 -15.20
CA PHE A 56 -4.76 10.82 -15.94
C PHE A 56 -4.03 11.92 -16.72
N GLN A 57 -2.88 12.38 -16.21
CA GLN A 57 -2.04 13.33 -16.94
C GLN A 57 -1.20 12.68 -18.05
N GLY A 58 -1.27 11.36 -18.24
CA GLY A 58 -0.52 10.65 -19.28
C GLY A 58 0.99 10.60 -19.05
N VAL A 59 1.45 10.99 -17.85
CA VAL A 59 2.88 11.11 -17.51
C VAL A 59 3.45 9.77 -17.09
N VAL A 60 2.61 8.86 -16.57
CA VAL A 60 2.99 7.53 -16.10
C VAL A 60 2.14 6.47 -16.77
N SER A 61 2.80 5.45 -17.33
CA SER A 61 2.13 4.30 -17.92
C SER A 61 1.37 3.53 -16.83
N ALA A 62 0.08 3.27 -17.05
CA ALA A 62 -0.75 2.51 -16.10
C ALA A 62 -0.14 1.13 -15.77
N GLN A 63 0.61 0.56 -16.73
CA GLN A 63 1.29 -0.72 -16.58
C GLN A 63 2.45 -0.67 -15.56
N ASP A 64 3.24 0.40 -15.54
CA ASP A 64 4.33 0.60 -14.56
C ASP A 64 3.79 0.91 -13.17
N ALA A 65 2.71 1.68 -13.12
CA ALA A 65 1.99 1.97 -11.89
C ALA A 65 1.40 0.70 -11.24
N LEU A 66 0.78 -0.15 -12.05
CA LEU A 66 0.23 -1.44 -11.62
C LEU A 66 1.32 -2.43 -11.21
N SER A 67 2.40 -2.56 -11.99
CA SER A 67 3.49 -3.48 -11.64
C SER A 67 4.14 -3.10 -10.30
N THR A 68 4.39 -1.82 -10.06
CA THR A 68 4.95 -1.30 -8.81
C THR A 68 3.99 -1.54 -7.63
N GLY A 69 2.70 -1.25 -7.83
CA GLY A 69 1.66 -1.46 -6.83
C GLY A 69 1.41 -2.91 -6.44
N VAL A 70 1.43 -3.81 -7.43
CA VAL A 70 1.27 -5.26 -7.24
C VAL A 70 2.50 -5.84 -6.55
N SER A 71 3.70 -5.38 -6.89
CA SER A 71 4.95 -5.79 -6.24
C SER A 71 4.94 -5.47 -4.74
N PHE A 72 4.50 -4.26 -4.37
CA PHE A 72 4.33 -3.87 -2.97
C PHE A 72 3.26 -4.71 -2.25
N SER A 73 2.14 -4.97 -2.93
CA SER A 73 1.05 -5.79 -2.38
C SER A 73 1.50 -7.23 -2.12
N LEU A 74 2.26 -7.82 -3.04
CA LEU A 74 2.87 -9.14 -2.90
C LEU A 74 3.87 -9.19 -1.75
N GLY A 75 4.75 -8.19 -1.62
CA GLY A 75 5.68 -8.08 -0.50
C GLY A 75 4.95 -8.02 0.85
N MET A 76 3.87 -7.25 0.94
CA MET A 76 3.04 -7.18 2.14
C MET A 76 2.38 -8.52 2.44
N LEU A 77 1.79 -9.18 1.44
CA LEU A 77 1.18 -10.50 1.56
C LEU A 77 2.19 -11.56 2.06
N LEU A 78 3.41 -11.56 1.52
CA LEU A 78 4.50 -12.43 1.95
C LEU A 78 4.87 -12.18 3.41
N VAL A 79 5.06 -10.93 3.81
CA VAL A 79 5.34 -10.58 5.22
C VAL A 79 4.22 -11.04 6.14
N LEU A 80 2.96 -10.89 5.70
CA LEU A 80 1.79 -11.34 6.43
C LEU A 80 1.74 -12.88 6.56
N PHE A 81 2.09 -13.62 5.50
CA PHE A 81 2.18 -15.08 5.52
C PHE A 81 3.34 -15.58 6.38
N MET A 82 4.53 -14.98 6.25
CA MET A 82 5.71 -15.29 7.06
C MET A 82 5.46 -15.04 8.54
N ARG A 83 4.82 -13.93 8.91
CA ARG A 83 4.41 -13.68 10.31
C ARG A 83 3.49 -14.78 10.83
N ARG A 84 2.52 -15.23 10.04
CA ARG A 84 1.62 -16.35 10.40
C ARG A 84 2.38 -17.67 10.56
N ALA A 85 3.33 -17.96 9.68
CA ALA A 85 4.15 -19.16 9.74
C ALA A 85 5.05 -19.17 10.99
N ASN A 86 5.62 -18.02 11.36
CA ASN A 86 6.48 -17.90 12.52
C ASN A 86 5.70 -18.06 13.84
N THR A 87 4.46 -17.55 13.92
CA THR A 87 3.59 -17.77 15.08
C THR A 87 3.17 -19.24 15.24
N ARG A 88 3.07 -20.01 14.16
CA ARG A 88 2.76 -21.45 14.22
C ARG A 88 3.94 -22.33 14.68
N LYS A 89 5.18 -21.88 14.48
CA LYS A 89 6.39 -22.65 14.85
C LYS A 89 6.73 -22.56 16.35
N SER A 90 6.14 -21.61 17.07
CA SER A 90 6.40 -21.38 18.51
C SER A 90 5.42 -22.10 19.45
N ARG A 91 4.56 -22.99 18.93
CA ARG A 91 3.62 -23.78 19.72
C ARG A 91 3.91 -25.26 19.51
#